data_AF-A0A1B9FVP3-F1
#
_entry.id   AF-A0A1B9FVP3-F1
#
_cell.length_a   1.000
_cell.length_b   1.000
_cell.length_c   1.000
_cell.angle_alpha   90.00
_cell.angle_beta   90.00
_cell.angle_gamma   90.00
#
_symmetry.space_group_name_H-M   'P 1'
#
loop_
_entity.id
_entity.type
_entity.pdbx_description
1 polymer ?
#
loop_
_entity_poly.entity_id
_entity_poly.type
_entity_poly.pdbx_seq_one_letter_code
_entity_poly.pdbx_strand_id
1 'polypeptide(L)'
;MSSAHSPVLPLDIRLRTLESQLFGVPPSILDQQQYSKGNGEGSTSNSTTKSATRQIQEAEEVFERLCSESEGIKRLLEGYDQYLPLLNPPSSSTLTGENDGSEQRVSESDLLPENIKLTMVLESYRDIKGAERDLREIDLLRERDVQGSGSLEELLPLKPNLVDSIKQTQSTSHEISSIKRDLNGVLNRYNEFTSTTSDLFIDLHHQLQYLEDRIYKLERKKKKEIEGRY
;
A
#
# COMPACT_ATOMS: atom_id res chain seq x y z
N MET A 1 -10.20 3.06 57.93
CA MET A 1 -9.58 4.37 58.20
C MET A 1 -9.96 5.29 57.05
N SER A 2 -10.89 6.20 57.30
CA SER A 2 -11.62 6.98 56.29
C SER A 2 -10.89 8.31 56.02
N SER A 3 -10.16 8.41 54.91
CA SER A 3 -9.59 9.68 54.46
C SER A 3 -10.69 10.52 53.80
N ALA A 4 -11.29 11.39 54.60
CA ALA A 4 -12.13 12.48 54.11
C ALA A 4 -11.28 13.42 53.24
N HIS A 5 -11.22 13.17 51.93
CA HIS A 5 -10.78 14.18 50.98
C HIS A 5 -11.83 15.29 50.99
N SER A 6 -11.42 16.49 51.38
CA SER A 6 -12.29 17.64 51.45
C SER A 6 -12.94 17.88 50.07
N PRO A 7 -14.28 18.02 49.99
CA PRO A 7 -14.99 18.28 48.72
C PRO A 7 -14.60 19.61 48.06
N VAL A 8 -13.77 20.40 48.75
CA VAL A 8 -13.24 21.68 48.32
C VAL A 8 -12.19 21.52 47.21
N LEU A 9 -11.38 20.45 47.24
CA LEU A 9 -10.31 20.26 46.26
C LEU A 9 -10.84 19.95 44.84
N PRO A 10 -11.82 19.05 44.65
CA PRO A 10 -12.41 18.83 43.33
C PRO A 10 -13.15 20.06 42.78
N LEU A 11 -13.80 20.84 43.66
CA LEU A 11 -14.48 22.08 43.28
C LEU A 11 -13.49 23.16 42.84
N ASP A 12 -12.37 23.31 43.54
CA ASP A 12 -11.32 24.28 43.18
C ASP A 12 -10.64 23.92 41.86
N ILE A 13 -10.38 22.63 41.60
CA ILE A 13 -9.88 22.15 40.31
C ILE A 13 -10.89 22.45 39.20
N ARG A 14 -12.19 22.21 39.43
CA ARG A 14 -13.23 22.46 38.43
C ARG A 14 -13.40 23.95 38.14
N LEU A 15 -13.35 24.79 39.18
CA LEU A 15 -13.41 26.24 39.06
C LEU A 15 -12.19 26.76 38.28
N ARG A 16 -10.99 26.28 38.61
CA ARG A 16 -9.76 26.60 37.89
C ARG A 16 -9.77 26.11 36.42
N THR A 17 -10.38 24.95 36.13
CA THR A 17 -10.53 24.49 34.74
C THR A 17 -11.51 25.38 33.97
N LEU A 18 -12.61 25.80 34.58
CA LEU A 18 -13.57 26.72 33.96
C LEU A 18 -12.94 28.09 33.72
N GLU A 19 -12.15 28.60 34.65
CA GLU A 19 -11.35 29.81 34.47
C GLU A 19 -10.36 29.65 33.29
N SER A 20 -9.68 28.51 33.19
CA SER A 20 -8.73 28.25 32.09
C SER A 20 -9.39 28.12 30.73
N GLN A 21 -10.64 27.62 30.68
CA GLN A 21 -11.40 27.44 29.43
C GLN A 21 -12.02 28.76 28.96
N LEU A 22 -12.45 29.61 29.88
CA LEU A 22 -13.07 30.90 29.57
C LEU A 22 -12.04 32.01 29.31
N PHE A 23 -10.89 31.97 30.01
CA PHE A 23 -9.90 33.05 29.98
C PHE A 23 -8.53 32.65 29.43
N GLY A 24 -8.32 31.37 29.09
CA GLY A 24 -7.02 30.84 28.68
C GLY A 24 -6.08 30.61 29.88
N VAL A 25 -5.11 29.69 29.73
CA VAL A 25 -4.15 29.36 30.79
C VAL A 25 -3.21 30.56 31.04
N PRO A 26 -3.09 31.07 32.28
CA PRO A 26 -2.17 32.17 32.57
C PRO A 26 -0.70 31.75 32.35
N PRO A 27 0.16 32.63 31.83
CA PRO A 27 1.57 32.30 31.53
C PRO A 27 2.39 31.95 32.77
N SER A 28 1.88 32.21 33.98
CA SER A 28 2.52 31.86 35.24
C SER A 28 2.65 30.35 35.51
N ILE A 29 1.91 29.50 34.79
CA ILE A 29 2.10 28.03 34.83
C ILE A 29 3.15 27.58 33.79
N LEU A 30 3.31 28.29 32.67
CA LEU A 30 4.40 28.03 31.72
C LEU A 30 5.76 28.48 32.27
N ASP A 31 5.81 29.61 32.97
CA ASP A 31 7.08 30.14 33.52
C ASP A 31 7.61 29.36 34.73
N GLN A 32 6.77 28.55 35.40
CA GLN A 32 7.23 27.77 36.55
C GLN A 32 8.05 26.52 36.15
N GLN A 33 8.19 26.22 34.85
CA GLN A 33 9.08 25.18 34.32
C GLN A 33 10.41 25.70 33.76
N GLN A 34 10.64 27.02 33.71
CA GLN A 34 11.88 27.59 33.16
C GLN A 34 12.49 28.66 34.08
N TYR A 35 13.03 28.23 35.22
CA TYR A 35 14.04 29.01 35.94
C TYR A 35 15.38 28.27 35.96
N SER A 36 16.15 28.44 34.88
CA SER A 36 17.60 28.58 34.98
C SER A 36 18.14 29.52 33.89
N LYS A 37 18.67 30.66 34.33
CA LYS A 37 19.53 31.66 33.64
C LYS A 37 18.89 32.66 32.66
N GLY A 38 19.01 33.94 33.02
CA GLY A 38 19.22 35.04 32.07
C GLY A 38 18.59 36.37 32.44
N ASN A 39 19.39 37.35 32.85
CA ASN A 39 19.01 38.75 33.05
C ASN A 39 18.50 39.41 31.75
N GLY A 40 17.52 40.31 31.86
CA GLY A 40 17.14 41.26 30.81
C GLY A 40 15.99 42.17 31.25
N GLU A 41 16.33 43.39 31.66
CA GLU A 41 15.40 44.49 31.94
C GLU A 41 14.59 44.91 30.70
N GLY A 42 13.33 45.33 30.95
CA GLY A 42 12.65 46.35 30.15
C GLY A 42 11.63 45.85 29.15
N SER A 43 10.36 45.72 29.55
CA SER A 43 9.28 46.51 28.93
C SER A 43 7.97 46.34 29.71
N THR A 44 7.50 47.45 30.26
CA THR A 44 6.14 47.70 30.72
C THR A 44 5.11 47.21 29.72
N SER A 45 4.45 46.08 30.00
CA SER A 45 3.14 45.76 29.45
C SER A 45 2.19 45.54 30.62
N ASN A 46 1.21 46.44 30.72
CA ASN A 46 0.11 46.43 31.69
C ASN A 46 -0.79 45.20 31.49
N SER A 47 -0.31 44.00 31.80
CA SER A 47 -1.16 42.82 31.95
C SER A 47 -1.38 42.50 33.42
N THR A 48 -1.88 43.49 34.16
CA THR A 48 -2.64 43.17 35.37
C THR A 48 -3.91 42.49 34.88
N THR A 49 -3.94 41.17 35.01
CA THR A 49 -5.14 40.34 34.79
C THR A 49 -6.27 40.93 35.63
N LYS A 50 -7.10 41.79 35.02
CA LYS A 50 -8.29 42.32 35.69
C LYS A 50 -9.09 41.09 36.15
N SER A 51 -9.32 40.97 37.45
CA SER A 51 -10.12 39.91 38.07
C SER A 51 -11.36 39.62 37.22
N ALA A 52 -11.70 38.35 37.00
CA ALA A 52 -12.85 37.95 36.18
C ALA A 52 -14.11 38.72 36.55
N THR A 53 -14.32 38.98 37.84
CA THR A 53 -15.42 39.81 38.36
C THR A 53 -15.42 41.24 37.84
N ARG A 54 -14.25 41.86 37.69
CA ARG A 54 -14.10 43.23 37.17
C ARG A 54 -14.34 43.28 35.66
N GLN A 55 -13.94 42.26 34.92
CA GLN A 55 -14.21 42.18 33.48
C GLN A 55 -15.68 41.83 33.19
N ILE A 56 -16.31 41.02 34.02
CA ILE A 56 -17.76 40.76 33.95
C ILE A 56 -18.53 42.05 34.20
N GLN A 57 -18.14 42.83 35.23
CA GLN A 57 -18.74 44.14 35.49
C GLN A 57 -18.50 45.15 34.35
N GLU A 58 -17.32 45.14 33.74
CA GLU A 58 -17.01 46.00 32.58
C GLU A 58 -17.80 45.56 31.33
N ALA A 59 -17.95 44.26 31.11
CA ALA A 59 -18.78 43.72 30.05
C ALA A 59 -20.26 44.02 30.29
N GLU A 60 -20.76 43.88 31.52
CA GLU A 60 -22.11 44.23 31.92
C GLU A 60 -22.38 45.72 31.70
N GLU A 61 -21.47 46.60 32.12
CA GLU A 61 -21.59 48.04 31.88
C GLU A 61 -21.57 48.39 30.39
N VAL A 62 -20.73 47.71 29.60
CA VAL A 62 -20.70 47.86 28.14
C VAL A 62 -22.00 47.33 27.51
N PHE A 63 -22.53 46.20 27.97
CA PHE A 63 -23.80 45.64 27.50
C PHE A 63 -24.99 46.52 27.87
N GLU A 64 -25.03 47.08 29.07
CA GLU A 64 -26.05 48.05 29.49
C GLU A 64 -26.01 49.31 28.61
N ARG A 65 -24.81 49.83 28.33
CA ARG A 65 -24.62 50.96 27.40
C ARG A 65 -25.10 50.61 26.00
N LEU A 66 -24.72 49.46 25.45
CA LEU A 66 -25.17 49.01 24.11
C LEU A 66 -26.68 48.72 24.06
N CYS A 67 -27.27 48.20 25.14
CA CYS A 67 -28.71 47.99 25.24
C CYS A 67 -29.48 49.31 25.28
N SER A 68 -28.88 50.37 25.82
CA SER A 68 -29.47 51.72 25.80
C SER A 68 -29.35 52.38 24.42
N GLU A 69 -28.33 52.02 23.63
CA GLU A 69 -28.06 52.60 22.30
C GLU A 69 -28.77 51.85 21.17
N SER A 70 -29.02 50.54 21.33
CA SER A 70 -29.62 49.68 20.32
C SER A 70 -30.76 48.82 20.86
N GLU A 71 -31.99 49.18 20.47
CA GLU A 71 -33.20 48.42 20.77
C GLU A 71 -33.16 46.99 20.17
N GLY A 72 -32.41 46.79 19.09
CA GLY A 72 -32.22 45.47 18.47
C GLY A 72 -31.48 44.48 19.35
N ILE A 73 -30.47 44.96 20.11
CA ILE A 73 -29.71 44.13 21.06
C ILE A 73 -30.58 43.81 22.27
N LYS A 74 -31.37 44.78 22.74
CA LYS A 74 -32.34 44.57 23.82
C LYS A 74 -33.37 43.50 23.45
N ARG A 75 -33.90 43.53 22.24
CA ARG A 75 -34.85 42.52 21.73
C ARG A 75 -34.20 41.14 21.56
N LEU A 76 -32.94 41.09 21.15
CA LEU A 76 -32.18 39.84 21.06
C LEU A 76 -31.93 39.24 22.45
N LEU A 77 -31.59 40.05 23.44
CA LEU A 77 -31.36 39.62 24.82
C LEU A 77 -32.66 39.12 25.47
N GLU A 78 -33.75 39.86 25.29
CA GLU A 78 -35.08 39.49 25.80
C GLU A 78 -35.63 38.23 25.11
N GLY A 79 -35.24 38.00 23.86
CA GLY A 79 -35.54 36.78 23.10
C GLY A 79 -34.42 35.74 23.07
N TYR A 80 -33.38 35.86 23.92
CA TYR A 80 -32.17 35.05 23.79
C TYR A 80 -32.49 33.55 23.80
N ASP A 81 -33.34 33.11 24.72
CA ASP A 81 -33.78 31.71 24.81
C ASP A 81 -34.56 31.24 23.57
N GLN A 82 -35.27 32.15 22.89
CA GLN A 82 -36.00 31.85 21.66
C GLN A 82 -35.08 31.78 20.44
N TYR A 83 -33.99 32.55 20.44
CA TYR A 83 -33.00 32.57 19.37
C TYR A 83 -31.85 31.58 19.59
N LEU A 84 -31.70 31.02 20.79
CA LEU A 84 -30.69 30.03 21.15
C LEU A 84 -30.62 28.86 20.16
N PRO A 85 -31.74 28.24 19.72
CA PRO A 85 -31.70 27.15 18.75
C PRO A 85 -31.24 27.59 17.35
N LEU A 86 -31.41 28.87 17.00
CA LEU A 86 -30.98 29.42 15.70
C LEU A 86 -29.50 29.86 15.72
N LEU A 87 -28.99 30.23 16.90
CA LEU A 87 -27.59 30.62 17.11
C LEU A 87 -26.66 29.40 17.22
N ASN A 88 -27.22 28.23 17.55
CA ASN A 88 -26.52 26.95 17.58
C ASN A 88 -26.99 26.04 16.43
N PRO A 89 -26.61 26.31 15.16
CA PRO A 89 -26.90 25.37 14.09
C PRO A 89 -26.24 24.02 14.41
N PRO A 90 -26.95 22.88 14.22
CA PRO A 90 -26.46 21.55 14.61
C PRO A 90 -25.16 21.15 13.88
N SER A 91 -24.81 21.83 12.81
CA SER A 91 -23.57 21.64 12.06
C SER A 91 -22.30 22.16 12.75
N SER A 92 -22.39 23.00 13.80
CA SER A 92 -21.20 23.43 14.57
C SER A 92 -20.95 22.62 15.85
N SER A 93 -21.89 21.76 16.25
CA SER A 93 -21.80 20.95 17.49
C SER A 93 -21.18 19.55 17.27
N THR A 94 -20.29 19.40 16.30
CA THR A 94 -19.65 18.11 15.97
C THR A 94 -18.26 17.92 16.56
N LEU A 95 -17.78 18.75 17.51
CA LEU A 95 -16.42 18.56 18.04
C LEU A 95 -16.22 18.48 19.55
N THR A 96 -17.22 18.69 20.42
CA THR A 96 -16.97 18.48 21.86
C THR A 96 -18.20 18.00 22.64
N GLY A 97 -18.13 16.78 23.16
CA GLY A 97 -18.89 16.39 24.35
C GLY A 97 -19.90 15.26 24.14
N GLU A 98 -19.44 14.03 24.29
CA GLU A 98 -20.28 12.98 24.88
C GLU A 98 -20.66 13.41 26.30
N ASN A 99 -21.92 13.80 26.53
CA ASN A 99 -22.73 13.24 27.62
C ASN A 99 -24.12 13.90 27.76
N ASP A 100 -25.10 13.00 27.80
CA ASP A 100 -26.31 13.01 28.62
C ASP A 100 -27.49 13.92 28.26
N GLY A 101 -28.66 13.30 28.11
CA GLY A 101 -29.96 13.96 28.14
C GLY A 101 -30.70 14.15 26.80
N SER A 102 -31.36 13.10 26.33
CA SER A 102 -32.68 13.12 25.66
C SER A 102 -33.08 14.29 24.73
N GLU A 103 -32.19 14.76 23.85
CA GLU A 103 -32.59 15.54 22.68
C GLU A 103 -32.15 14.77 21.45
N GLN A 104 -33.11 14.46 20.57
CA GLN A 104 -32.85 13.79 19.29
C GLN A 104 -31.74 14.55 18.58
N ARG A 105 -30.54 13.96 18.51
CA ARG A 105 -29.49 14.41 17.62
C ARG A 105 -30.12 14.44 16.23
N VAL A 106 -30.44 15.65 15.76
CA VAL A 106 -30.93 15.87 14.41
C VAL A 106 -29.79 15.42 13.52
N SER A 107 -29.89 14.19 13.01
CA SER A 107 -28.90 13.65 12.11
C SER A 107 -28.99 14.45 10.82
N GLU A 108 -27.90 14.65 10.10
CA GLU A 108 -27.94 15.40 8.82
C GLU A 108 -28.97 14.80 7.84
N SER A 109 -29.27 13.51 8.01
CA SER A 109 -30.35 12.78 7.32
C SER A 109 -31.78 13.26 7.64
N ASP A 110 -32.03 13.90 8.78
CA ASP A 110 -33.33 14.45 9.18
C ASP A 110 -33.55 15.88 8.70
N LEU A 111 -32.47 16.59 8.33
CA LEU A 111 -32.53 17.93 7.74
C LEU A 111 -32.99 17.90 6.27
N LEU A 112 -32.84 16.75 5.61
CA LEU A 112 -33.23 16.58 4.22
C LEU A 112 -34.71 16.16 4.14
N PRO A 113 -35.52 16.83 3.30
CA PRO A 113 -36.85 16.35 2.93
C PRO A 113 -36.84 14.91 2.38
N GLU A 114 -37.86 14.11 2.71
CA GLU A 114 -37.94 12.68 2.31
C GLU A 114 -37.92 12.45 0.80
N ASN A 115 -38.49 13.37 0.01
CA ASN A 115 -38.43 13.33 -1.44
C ASN A 115 -37.01 13.48 -2.00
N ILE A 116 -36.15 14.27 -1.34
CA ILE A 116 -34.75 14.44 -1.71
C ILE A 116 -33.97 13.18 -1.33
N LYS A 117 -34.23 12.60 -0.16
CA LYS A 117 -33.64 11.31 0.24
C LYS A 117 -33.97 10.21 -0.77
N LEU A 118 -35.23 10.09 -1.18
CA LEU A 118 -35.65 9.10 -2.18
C LEU A 118 -34.95 9.33 -3.52
N THR A 119 -34.86 10.58 -3.97
CA THR A 119 -34.20 10.93 -5.24
C THR A 119 -32.71 10.56 -5.20
N MET A 120 -32.03 10.88 -4.10
CA MET A 120 -30.62 10.53 -3.87
C MET A 120 -30.40 9.01 -3.86
N VAL A 121 -31.31 8.23 -3.25
CA VAL A 121 -31.26 6.76 -3.26
C VAL A 121 -31.49 6.20 -4.67
N LEU A 122 -32.41 6.78 -5.44
CA LEU A 122 -32.67 6.34 -6.82
C LEU A 122 -31.52 6.70 -7.76
N GLU A 123 -30.88 7.84 -7.56
CA GLU A 123 -29.69 8.26 -8.31
C GLU A 123 -28.49 7.35 -7.99
N SER A 124 -28.27 7.06 -6.70
CA SER A 124 -27.18 6.19 -6.23
C SER A 124 -27.46 4.69 -6.37
N TYR A 125 -28.65 4.29 -6.82
CA TYR A 125 -29.05 2.88 -6.92
C TYR A 125 -28.05 2.02 -7.72
N ARG A 126 -27.53 2.57 -8.82
CA ARG A 126 -26.54 1.87 -9.65
C ARG A 126 -25.24 1.61 -8.89
N ASP A 127 -24.80 2.58 -8.10
CA ASP A 127 -23.55 2.50 -7.34
C ASP A 127 -23.71 1.55 -6.15
N ILE A 128 -24.86 1.59 -5.46
CA ILE A 128 -25.19 0.64 -4.39
C ILE A 128 -25.20 -0.79 -4.92
N LYS A 129 -25.79 -1.02 -6.10
CA LYS A 129 -25.81 -2.35 -6.74
C LYS A 129 -24.42 -2.79 -7.21
N GLY A 130 -23.57 -1.84 -7.64
CA GLY A 130 -22.16 -2.10 -7.92
C GLY A 130 -21.43 -2.55 -6.67
N ALA A 131 -21.55 -1.78 -5.59
CA ALA A 131 -20.94 -2.09 -4.30
C ALA A 131 -21.44 -3.43 -3.72
N GLU A 132 -22.73 -3.77 -3.86
CA GLU A 132 -23.26 -5.08 -3.46
C GLU A 132 -22.55 -6.23 -4.19
N ARG A 133 -22.38 -6.10 -5.51
CA ARG A 133 -21.67 -7.10 -6.32
C ARG A 133 -20.21 -7.24 -5.87
N ASP A 134 -19.55 -6.10 -5.67
CA ASP A 134 -18.13 -6.08 -5.28
C ASP A 134 -17.93 -6.66 -3.87
N LEU A 135 -18.80 -6.33 -2.92
CA LEU A 135 -18.79 -6.92 -1.58
C LEU A 135 -19.02 -8.44 -1.62
N ARG A 136 -19.95 -8.90 -2.47
CA ARG A 136 -20.18 -10.33 -2.66
C ARG A 136 -18.97 -11.03 -3.29
N GLU A 137 -18.27 -10.38 -4.21
CA GLU A 137 -17.02 -10.89 -4.77
C GLU A 137 -15.93 -10.96 -3.70
N ILE A 138 -15.79 -9.93 -2.86
CA ILE A 138 -14.86 -9.92 -1.73
C ILE A 138 -15.18 -11.06 -0.75
N ASP A 139 -16.45 -11.30 -0.45
CA ASP A 139 -16.86 -12.40 0.43
C ASP A 139 -16.57 -13.77 -0.19
N LEU A 140 -16.81 -13.96 -1.48
CA LEU A 140 -16.41 -15.19 -2.19
C LEU A 140 -14.89 -15.40 -2.19
N LEU A 141 -14.12 -14.32 -2.37
CA LEU A 141 -12.65 -14.38 -2.31
C LEU A 141 -12.15 -14.64 -0.89
N ARG A 142 -12.88 -14.16 0.13
CA ARG A 142 -12.63 -14.46 1.54
C ARG A 142 -12.93 -15.91 1.88
N GLU A 143 -14.06 -16.46 1.45
CA GLU A 143 -14.40 -17.88 1.62
C GLU A 143 -13.37 -18.80 0.95
N ARG A 144 -12.76 -18.34 -0.13
CA ARG A 144 -11.67 -19.05 -0.82
C ARG A 144 -10.28 -18.83 -0.21
N ASP A 145 -10.21 -18.14 0.92
CA ASP A 145 -8.99 -17.84 1.66
C ASP A 145 -7.90 -17.18 0.79
N VAL A 146 -8.34 -16.36 -0.17
CA VAL A 146 -7.46 -15.57 -1.06
C VAL A 146 -7.10 -14.23 -0.41
N GLN A 147 -7.60 -13.96 0.81
CA GLN A 147 -7.26 -12.76 1.57
C GLN A 147 -5.82 -12.84 2.07
N GLY A 148 -4.94 -12.02 1.50
CA GLY A 148 -3.55 -11.94 1.91
C GLY A 148 -2.68 -13.00 1.23
N SER A 149 -2.41 -12.82 -0.06
CA SER A 149 -1.38 -13.55 -0.82
C SER A 149 -1.33 -15.09 -0.69
N GLY A 150 -2.39 -15.73 -0.16
CA GLY A 150 -2.49 -17.16 0.11
C GLY A 150 -1.27 -17.69 0.86
N SER A 151 -0.44 -18.42 0.13
CA SER A 151 0.79 -19.08 0.61
C SER A 151 2.08 -18.36 0.18
N LEU A 152 2.04 -17.07 -0.17
CA LEU A 152 3.25 -16.35 -0.58
C LEU A 152 4.29 -16.26 0.54
N GLU A 153 3.86 -16.16 1.79
CA GLU A 153 4.76 -16.20 2.95
C GLU A 153 5.48 -17.56 3.05
N GLU A 154 4.79 -18.65 2.72
CA GLU A 154 5.36 -20.00 2.62
C GLU A 154 6.28 -20.18 1.40
N LEU A 155 6.08 -19.38 0.34
CA LEU A 155 6.89 -19.41 -0.89
C LEU A 155 8.15 -18.54 -0.82
N LEU A 156 8.22 -17.55 0.08
CA LEU A 156 9.42 -16.75 0.31
C LEU A 156 10.67 -17.57 0.65
N PRO A 157 10.63 -18.56 1.57
CA PRO A 157 11.80 -19.39 1.87
C PRO A 157 12.19 -20.33 0.71
N LEU A 158 11.30 -20.58 -0.26
CA LEU A 158 11.58 -21.46 -1.40
C LEU A 158 12.30 -20.75 -2.55
N LYS A 159 12.28 -19.42 -2.59
CA LYS A 159 13.00 -18.59 -3.59
C LYS A 159 14.49 -18.92 -3.73
N PRO A 160 15.30 -19.03 -2.67
CA PRO A 160 16.73 -19.37 -2.82
C PRO A 160 16.92 -20.74 -3.47
N ASN A 161 16.11 -21.74 -3.10
CA ASN A 161 16.19 -23.09 -3.67
C ASN A 161 15.87 -23.09 -5.18
N LEU A 162 14.91 -22.28 -5.60
CA LEU A 162 14.60 -22.10 -7.02
C LEU A 162 15.78 -21.46 -7.77
N VAL A 163 16.40 -20.43 -7.20
CA VAL A 163 17.58 -19.77 -7.80
C VAL A 163 18.75 -20.74 -7.93
N ASP A 164 18.99 -21.57 -6.91
CA ASP A 164 20.05 -22.58 -6.92
C ASP A 164 19.77 -23.67 -7.96
N SER A 165 18.52 -24.14 -8.05
CA SER A 165 18.08 -25.10 -9.07
C SER A 165 18.22 -24.55 -10.49
N ILE A 166 17.90 -23.27 -10.70
CA ILE A 166 18.09 -22.59 -11.99
C ILE A 166 19.58 -22.52 -12.35
N LYS A 167 20.44 -22.14 -11.39
CA LYS A 167 21.90 -22.09 -11.61
C LYS A 167 22.48 -23.47 -11.93
N GLN A 168 22.05 -24.50 -11.20
CA GLN A 168 22.48 -25.88 -11.45
C GLN A 168 22.00 -26.40 -12.82
N THR A 169 20.80 -26.02 -13.25
CA THR A 169 20.29 -26.35 -14.58
C THR A 169 21.10 -25.63 -15.67
N GLN A 170 21.52 -24.40 -15.41
CA GLN A 170 22.34 -23.65 -16.34
C GLN A 170 23.76 -24.24 -16.47
N SER A 171 24.40 -24.61 -15.35
CA SER A 171 25.73 -25.22 -15.38
C SER A 171 25.73 -26.57 -16.09
N THR A 172 24.75 -27.42 -15.78
CA THR A 172 24.57 -28.72 -16.44
C THR A 172 24.26 -28.58 -17.93
N SER A 173 23.47 -27.57 -18.33
CA SER A 173 23.22 -27.26 -19.74
C SER A 173 24.52 -26.88 -20.48
N HIS A 174 25.40 -26.10 -19.85
CA HIS A 174 26.69 -25.75 -20.43
C HIS A 174 27.59 -26.98 -20.60
N GLU A 175 27.68 -27.87 -19.61
CA GLU A 175 28.43 -29.13 -19.69
C GLU A 175 27.88 -30.06 -20.79
N ILE A 176 26.56 -30.19 -20.89
CA ILE A 176 25.94 -30.96 -21.97
C ILE A 176 26.27 -30.34 -23.33
N SER A 177 26.33 -29.01 -23.43
CA SER A 177 26.68 -28.33 -24.68
C SER A 177 28.13 -28.58 -25.10
N SER A 178 29.09 -28.65 -24.16
CA SER A 178 30.48 -28.97 -24.48
C SER A 178 30.61 -30.43 -24.90
N ILE A 179 30.00 -31.36 -24.17
CA ILE A 179 30.00 -32.79 -24.54
C ILE A 179 29.37 -33.01 -25.93
N LYS A 180 28.29 -32.31 -26.26
CA LYS A 180 27.68 -32.37 -27.60
C LYS A 180 28.63 -31.87 -28.69
N ARG A 181 29.41 -30.82 -28.43
CA ARG A 181 30.42 -30.33 -29.39
C ARG A 181 31.53 -31.36 -29.58
N ASP A 182 32.01 -31.97 -28.50
CA ASP A 182 33.05 -32.99 -28.55
C ASP A 182 32.57 -34.24 -29.30
N LEU A 183 31.34 -34.70 -29.01
CA LEU A 183 30.70 -35.80 -29.71
C LEU A 183 30.56 -35.49 -31.21
N ASN A 184 30.06 -34.31 -31.57
CA ASN A 184 29.98 -33.90 -32.98
C ASN A 184 31.35 -33.87 -33.65
N GLY A 185 32.40 -33.47 -32.93
CA GLY A 185 33.78 -33.53 -33.42
C GLY A 185 34.25 -34.95 -33.69
N VAL A 186 33.97 -35.89 -32.78
CA VAL A 186 34.28 -37.32 -32.96
C VAL A 186 33.47 -37.92 -34.11
N LEU A 187 32.17 -37.60 -34.20
CA LEU A 187 31.29 -38.09 -35.26
C LEU A 187 31.74 -37.61 -36.64
N ASN A 188 32.15 -36.34 -36.75
CA ASN A 188 32.68 -35.79 -37.99
C ASN A 188 33.98 -36.49 -38.40
N ARG A 189 34.91 -36.69 -37.47
CA ARG A 189 36.16 -37.44 -37.75
C ARG A 189 35.88 -38.88 -38.16
N TYR A 190 34.92 -39.54 -37.52
CA TYR A 190 34.50 -40.88 -37.89
C TYR A 190 33.89 -40.91 -39.30
N ASN A 191 33.07 -39.91 -39.64
CA ASN A 191 32.47 -39.78 -40.96
C ASN A 191 33.56 -39.55 -42.04
N GLU A 192 34.51 -38.64 -41.79
CA GLU A 192 35.66 -38.40 -42.67
C GLU A 192 36.52 -39.66 -42.84
N PHE A 193 36.80 -40.38 -41.75
CA PHE A 193 37.54 -41.64 -41.79
C PHE A 193 36.81 -42.70 -42.62
N THR A 194 35.49 -42.83 -42.43
CA THR A 194 34.65 -43.78 -43.18
C THR A 194 34.60 -43.42 -44.66
N SER A 195 34.44 -42.14 -45.00
CA SER A 195 34.47 -41.66 -46.39
C SER A 195 35.81 -41.96 -47.04
N THR A 196 36.93 -41.62 -46.37
CA THR A 196 38.28 -41.86 -46.89
C THR A 196 38.55 -43.36 -47.08
N THR A 197 38.09 -44.19 -46.15
CA THR A 197 38.22 -45.66 -46.25
C THR A 197 37.36 -46.22 -47.38
N SER A 198 36.16 -45.68 -47.57
CA SER A 198 35.29 -46.05 -48.70
C SER A 198 35.94 -45.68 -50.03
N ASP A 199 36.51 -44.48 -50.14
CA ASP A 199 37.21 -44.04 -51.35
C ASP A 199 38.43 -44.90 -51.65
N LEU A 200 39.21 -45.27 -50.63
CA LEU A 200 40.33 -46.20 -50.77
C LEU A 200 39.87 -47.58 -51.24
N PHE A 201 38.75 -48.07 -50.72
CA PHE A 201 38.20 -49.36 -51.14
C PHE A 201 37.73 -49.32 -52.60
N ILE A 202 37.14 -48.21 -53.04
CA ILE A 202 36.76 -47.98 -54.44
C ILE A 202 38.01 -47.96 -55.34
N ASP A 203 39.08 -47.27 -54.94
CA ASP A 203 40.33 -47.24 -55.72
C ASP A 203 40.97 -48.64 -55.80
N LEU A 204 41.05 -49.34 -54.67
CA LEU A 204 41.55 -50.72 -54.63
C LEU A 204 40.74 -51.64 -55.56
N HIS A 205 39.41 -51.48 -55.59
CA HIS A 205 38.54 -52.24 -56.47
C HIS A 205 38.83 -51.96 -57.94
N HIS A 206 38.99 -50.69 -58.33
CA HIS A 206 39.36 -50.34 -59.71
C HIS A 206 40.74 -50.88 -60.11
N GLN A 207 41.72 -50.82 -59.21
CA GLN A 207 43.06 -51.39 -59.46
C GLN A 207 43.02 -52.91 -59.62
N LEU A 208 42.24 -53.59 -58.77
CA LEU A 208 42.03 -55.04 -58.86
C LEU A 208 41.38 -55.40 -60.19
N GLN A 209 40.32 -54.68 -60.58
CA GLN A 209 39.63 -54.89 -61.86
C GLN A 209 40.55 -54.66 -63.06
N TYR A 210 41.40 -53.63 -63.01
CA TYR A 210 42.40 -53.39 -64.06
C TYR A 210 43.42 -54.54 -64.17
N LEU A 211 43.88 -55.07 -63.04
CA LEU A 211 44.77 -56.22 -63.02
C LEU A 211 44.09 -57.49 -63.53
N GLU A 212 42.84 -57.75 -63.14
CA GLU A 212 42.03 -58.87 -63.64
C GLU A 212 41.85 -58.78 -65.16
N ASP A 213 41.49 -57.62 -65.69
CA ASP A 213 41.38 -57.39 -67.13
C ASP A 213 42.70 -57.63 -67.86
N ARG A 214 43.83 -57.24 -67.24
CA ARG A 214 45.16 -57.45 -67.80
C ARG A 214 45.54 -58.93 -67.79
N ILE A 215 45.26 -59.65 -66.71
CA ILE A 215 45.47 -61.10 -66.60
C ILE A 215 44.61 -61.81 -67.65
N TYR A 216 43.32 -61.48 -67.75
CA TYR A 216 42.42 -62.05 -68.74
C TYR A 216 42.91 -61.85 -70.18
N LYS A 217 43.42 -60.66 -70.51
CA LYS A 217 44.04 -60.39 -71.82
C LYS A 217 45.30 -61.22 -72.05
N LEU A 218 46.15 -61.42 -71.04
CA LEU A 218 47.35 -62.25 -71.13
C LEU A 218 47.02 -63.73 -71.27
N GLU A 219 46.07 -64.25 -70.49
CA GLU A 219 45.58 -65.62 -70.60
C GLU A 219 44.98 -65.89 -71.97
N ARG A 220 44.17 -64.97 -72.50
CA ARG A 220 43.61 -65.11 -73.85
C ARG A 220 44.70 -65.12 -74.93
N LYS A 221 45.74 -64.29 -74.80
CA LYS A 221 46.90 -64.31 -75.71
C LYS A 221 47.65 -65.64 -75.61
N LYS A 222 47.93 -66.11 -74.40
CA LYS A 222 48.58 -67.40 -74.14
C LYS A 222 47.77 -68.57 -74.70
N LYS A 223 46.45 -68.58 -74.52
CA LYS A 223 45.56 -69.60 -75.07
C LYS A 223 45.61 -69.64 -76.60
N LYS A 224 45.56 -68.48 -77.26
CA LYS A 224 45.72 -68.39 -78.72
C LYS A 224 47.08 -68.87 -79.22
N GLU A 225 48.16 -68.59 -78.48
CA GLU A 225 49.50 -69.08 -78.82
C GLU A 225 49.57 -70.61 -78.72
N ILE A 226 48.99 -71.20 -77.68
CA ILE A 226 48.94 -72.65 -77.50
C ILE A 226 48.07 -73.30 -78.60
N GLU A 227 46.90 -72.75 -78.89
CA GLU A 227 46.02 -73.23 -79.97
C GLU A 227 46.66 -73.08 -81.36
N GLY A 228 47.55 -72.11 -81.58
CA GLY A 228 48.28 -71.95 -82.84
C GLY A 228 49.54 -72.84 -82.97
N ARG A 229 49.96 -73.53 -81.90
CA ARG A 229 51.10 -74.47 -81.92
C ARG A 229 50.68 -75.93 -82.17
N TYR A 230 49.40 -76.25 -82.06
CA TYR A 230 48.81 -77.55 -82.40
C TYR A 230 48.09 -77.47 -83.75
#